data_AF-A0A4Y9F911-F1
#
_entry.id   AF-A0A4Y9F911-F1
#
_cell.length_a   1.000
_cell.length_b   1.000
_cell.length_c   1.000
_cell.angle_alpha   90.00
_cell.angle_beta   90.00
_cell.angle_gamma   90.00
#
_symmetry.space_group_name_H-M   'P 1'
#
loop_
_entity.id
_entity.type
_entity.pdbx_description
1 polymer ?
#
loop_
_entity_poly.entity_id
_entity_poly.type
_entity_poly.pdbx_seq_one_letter_code
_entity_poly.pdbx_strand_id
1 'polypeptide(L)' 'ISRKEMANWHIKSSQYYFEPIYDLLHEKLLEQPILHADETSYKVLENDSQLTFYWTFLSGKHEKKGITLYHHDKRRS' A
#
# COMPACT_ATOMS: atom_id res chain seq x y z
N ILE A 1 2.47 -27.54 4.74
CA ILE A 1 1.72 -26.27 4.60
C ILE A 1 1.37 -26.06 3.14
N SER A 2 0.10 -25.85 2.83
CA SER A 2 -0.36 -25.57 1.46
C SER A 2 -0.09 -24.11 1.08
N ARG A 3 -0.06 -23.81 -0.22
CA ARG A 3 0.03 -22.42 -0.72
C ARG A 3 -1.09 -21.52 -0.18
N LYS A 4 -2.30 -22.07 -0.05
CA LYS A 4 -3.47 -21.37 0.49
C LYS A 4 -3.26 -21.00 1.96
N GLU A 5 -2.77 -21.93 2.77
CA GLU A 5 -2.48 -21.65 4.18
C GLU A 5 -1.39 -20.60 4.33
N MET A 6 -0.32 -20.68 3.54
CA MET A 6 0.76 -19.68 3.55
C MET A 6 0.22 -18.29 3.19
N ALA A 7 -0.55 -18.15 2.11
CA ALA A 7 -1.16 -16.87 1.72
C ALA A 7 -2.08 -16.31 2.82
N ASN A 8 -2.90 -17.16 3.44
CA ASN A 8 -3.76 -16.76 4.55
C ASN A 8 -2.95 -16.24 5.75
N TRP A 9 -1.81 -16.85 6.06
CA TRP A 9 -0.94 -16.37 7.14
C TRP A 9 -0.28 -15.03 6.81
N HIS A 10 0.15 -14.81 5.57
CA HIS A 10 0.65 -13.50 5.12
C HIS A 10 -0.40 -12.40 5.29
N ILE A 11 -1.64 -12.65 4.84
CA ILE A 11 -2.73 -11.68 4.96
C ILE A 11 -3.03 -11.38 6.43
N LYS A 12 -3.19 -12.42 7.26
CA LYS A 12 -3.47 -12.26 8.70
C LYS A 12 -2.37 -11.53 9.44
N SER A 13 -1.10 -11.87 9.18
CA SER A 13 0.03 -11.19 9.81
C SER A 13 0.03 -9.69 9.48
N SER A 14 -0.24 -9.35 8.22
CA SER A 14 -0.37 -7.96 7.79
C SER A 14 -1.49 -7.23 8.53
N GLN A 15 -2.66 -7.84 8.63
CA GLN A 15 -3.83 -7.27 9.31
C GLN A 15 -3.63 -7.13 10.82
N TYR A 16 -2.97 -8.10 11.46
CA TYR A 16 -2.87 -8.12 12.93
C TYR A 16 -1.76 -7.23 13.47
N TYR A 17 -0.68 -7.05 12.73
CA TYR A 17 0.54 -6.44 13.28
C TYR A 17 1.05 -5.24 12.49
N PHE A 18 0.73 -5.11 11.20
CA PHE A 18 1.33 -4.09 10.34
C PHE A 18 0.45 -2.87 10.10
N GLU A 19 -0.84 -2.93 10.44
CA GLU A 19 -1.73 -1.76 10.34
C GLU A 19 -1.22 -0.54 11.15
N PRO A 20 -0.79 -0.66 12.42
CA PRO A 20 -0.24 0.49 13.15
C PRO A 20 1.07 1.04 12.55
N ILE A 21 1.85 0.17 11.89
CA ILE A 21 3.09 0.58 11.21
C ILE A 21 2.75 1.36 9.95
N TYR A 22 1.75 0.90 9.19
CA TYR A 22 1.26 1.60 8.01
C TYR A 22 0.76 3.00 8.39
N ASP A 23 -0.06 3.11 9.43
CA ASP A 23 -0.60 4.40 9.89
C ASP A 23 0.52 5.35 10.30
N LEU A 24 1.49 4.87 11.08
CA LEU A 24 2.65 5.68 11.48
C LEU A 24 3.49 6.14 10.27
N LEU A 25 3.73 5.25 9.30
CA LEU A 25 4.47 5.61 8.10
C LEU A 25 3.70 6.63 7.26
N HIS A 26 2.37 6.51 7.20
CA HIS A 26 1.51 7.46 6.51
C HIS A 26 1.57 8.84 7.17
N GLU A 27 1.44 8.93 8.50
CA GLU A 27 1.63 10.18 9.24
C GLU A 27 3.01 10.80 8.97
N LYS A 28 4.07 9.99 9.03
CA LYS A 28 5.44 10.45 8.79
C LYS A 28 5.68 10.89 7.36
N LEU A 29 4.99 10.28 6.41
CA LEU A 29 5.05 10.68 5.01
C LEU A 29 4.38 12.06 4.83
N LEU A 30 3.24 12.30 5.46
CA LEU A 30 2.54 13.61 5.41
C LEU A 30 3.32 14.77 6.03
N GLU A 31 4.25 14.49 6.96
CA GLU A 31 5.17 15.50 7.51
C GLU A 31 6.23 15.97 6.49
N GLN A 32 6.42 15.25 5.38
CA GLN A 32 7.46 15.59 4.39
C GLN A 32 7.03 16.76 3.50
N PRO A 33 7.95 17.69 3.18
CA PRO A 33 7.65 18.86 2.37
C PRO A 33 7.32 18.54 0.91
N ILE A 34 7.85 17.43 0.39
CA ILE A 34 7.68 17.00 -1.00
C ILE A 34 7.41 15.49 -1.03
N LEU A 35 6.43 15.12 -1.83
CA LEU A 35 5.95 13.75 -2.01
C LEU A 35 5.92 13.43 -3.51
N HIS A 36 6.27 12.21 -3.88
CA HIS A 36 6.00 11.68 -5.21
C HIS A 36 4.79 10.76 -5.14
N ALA A 37 3.83 10.96 -6.05
CA ALA A 37 2.66 10.11 -6.19
C ALA A 37 2.56 9.63 -7.63
N ASP A 38 2.42 8.33 -7.81
CA ASP A 38 2.19 7.71 -9.12
C ASP A 38 1.02 6.74 -9.03
N GLU A 39 0.21 6.67 -10.08
CA GLU A 39 -0.91 5.74 -10.15
C GLU A 39 -0.53 4.53 -10.99
N THR A 40 -0.61 3.35 -10.39
CA THR A 40 -0.33 2.08 -11.06
C THR A 40 -1.59 1.24 -11.11
N SER A 41 -1.90 0.72 -12.31
CA SER A 41 -3.04 -0.19 -12.49
C SER A 41 -2.62 -1.65 -12.29
N TYR A 42 -3.46 -2.40 -11.59
CA TYR A 42 -3.29 -3.84 -11.35
C TYR A 42 -4.57 -4.58 -11.73
N LYS A 43 -4.42 -5.81 -12.22
CA LYS A 43 -5.55 -6.71 -12.42
C LYS A 43 -5.75 -7.54 -11.15
N VAL A 44 -6.82 -7.24 -10.41
CA VAL A 44 -7.18 -7.96 -9.17
C VAL A 44 -8.14 -9.09 -9.52
N LEU A 45 -7.86 -10.31 -9.04
CA LEU A 45 -8.65 -11.50 -9.36
C LEU A 45 -10.08 -11.47 -8.81
N GLU A 46 -10.31 -10.75 -7.72
CA GLU A 46 -11.60 -10.66 -7.02
C GLU A 46 -12.44 -9.43 -7.40
N ASN A 47 -12.01 -8.62 -8.38
CA ASN A 47 -12.75 -7.44 -8.84
C ASN A 47 -13.37 -7.68 -10.22
N ASP A 48 -14.62 -7.28 -10.41
CA ASP A 48 -15.32 -7.34 -11.71
C ASP A 48 -14.77 -6.29 -12.70
N SER A 49 -14.09 -5.25 -12.20
CA SER A 49 -13.42 -4.28 -13.08
C SER A 49 -12.14 -4.86 -13.70
N GLN A 50 -11.92 -4.60 -14.98
CA GLN A 50 -10.74 -5.11 -15.71
C GLN A 50 -9.41 -4.57 -15.17
N LEU A 51 -9.44 -3.42 -14.50
CA LEU A 51 -8.30 -2.75 -13.89
C LEU A 51 -8.73 -2.18 -12.52
N THR A 52 -7.84 -2.28 -11.55
CA THR A 52 -7.94 -1.64 -10.23
C THR A 52 -6.75 -0.70 -10.08
N PHE A 53 -6.99 0.53 -9.65
CA PHE A 53 -5.95 1.55 -9.59
C PHE A 53 -5.42 1.72 -8.16
N TYR A 54 -4.10 1.66 -8.01
CA TYR A 54 -3.42 1.88 -6.75
C TYR A 54 -2.54 3.12 -6.85
N TRP A 55 -2.60 3.97 -5.83
CA TRP A 55 -1.64 5.03 -5.64
C TRP A 55 -0.40 4.50 -4.95
N THR A 56 0.77 4.80 -5.51
CA THR A 56 2.06 4.61 -4.86
C THR A 56 2.59 5.98 -4.45
N PHE A 57 2.79 6.17 -3.15
CA PHE A 57 3.41 7.36 -2.60
C PHE A 57 4.84 7.07 -2.18
N LEU A 58 5.77 7.95 -2.54
CA LEU A 58 7.17 7.85 -2.18
C LEU A 58 7.65 9.16 -1.56
N SER A 59 8.54 9.03 -0.59
CA SER A 59 9.31 10.15 -0.06
C SER A 59 10.19 10.80 -1.12
N GLY A 60 10.46 12.09 -0.95
CA GLY A 60 11.44 12.80 -1.76
C GLY A 60 12.84 12.15 -1.70
N LYS A 61 13.59 12.19 -2.80
CA LYS A 61 14.93 11.56 -2.91
C LYS A 61 15.92 11.98 -1.81
N HIS A 62 15.79 13.21 -1.30
CA HIS A 62 16.70 13.77 -0.30
C HIS A 62 16.16 13.67 1.13
N GLU A 63 15.01 13.02 1.33
CA GLU A 63 14.47 12.80 2.66
C GLU A 63 15.30 11.80 3.46
N LYS A 64 15.49 12.09 4.75
CA LYS A 64 16.28 11.21 5.64
C LYS A 64 15.61 9.86 5.86
N LYS A 65 14.29 9.81 5.73
CA LYS A 65 13.46 8.61 5.91
C LYS A 65 12.78 8.30 4.59
N GLY A 66 13.31 7.30 3.88
CA GLY A 66 12.68 6.79 2.67
C GLY A 66 11.47 5.95 3.02
N ILE A 67 10.28 6.40 2.61
CA ILE A 67 9.01 5.71 2.84
C ILE A 67 8.35 5.48 1.47
N THR A 68 7.83 4.28 1.28
CA THR A 68 7.00 3.91 0.12
C THR A 68 5.71 3.29 0.63
N LEU A 69 4.57 3.85 0.24
CA LEU A 69 3.25 3.36 0.64
C LEU A 69 2.36 3.15 -0.58
N TYR A 70 1.56 2.09 -0.51
CA TYR A 70 0.50 1.82 -1.47
C TYR A 70 -0.84 2.16 -0.83
N HIS A 71 -1.72 2.78 -1.61
CA HIS A 71 -3.06 3.12 -1.19
C HIS A 71 -4.06 2.79 -2.30
N HIS A 72 -5.19 2.21 -1.92
CA HIS A 72 -6.28 1.90 -2.84
C HIS A 72 -7.60 2.31 -2.23
N ASP A 73 -8.37 3.09 -2.99
CA ASP A 73 -9.73 3.48 -2.65
C ASP A 73 -10.70 2.83 -3.65
N LYS A 74 -11.63 2.03 -3.13
CA LYS A 74 -12.66 1.33 -3.91
C LYS A 74 -13.60 2.29 -4.65
N ARG A 75 -13.68 3.57 -4.25
CA ARG A 75 -14.48 4.60 -4.94
C ARG A 75 -13.87 5.02 -6.28
N ARG A 76 -12.59 4.71 -6.50
CA ARG A 76 -11.90 4.91 -7.76
C ARG A 76 -11.74 3.57 -8.46
N SER A 77 -12.87 2.98 -8.85
CA SER A 77 -12.95 1.77 -9.69
C SER A 77 -12.67 2.10 -11.15
#